data_AF-Q0CY86-F1
#
_entry.id   AF-Q0CY86-F1
#
_cell.length_a   1.000
_cell.length_b   1.000
_cell.length_c   1.000
_cell.angle_alpha   90.00
_cell.angle_beta   90.00
_cell.angle_gamma   90.00
#
_symmetry.space_group_name_H-M   'P 1'
#
loop_
_entity.id
_entity.type
_entity.pdbx_description
1 polymer ?
#
loop_
_entity_poly.entity_id
_entity_poly.type
_entity_poly.pdbx_seq_one_letter_code
_entity_poly.pdbx_strand_id
1 'polypeptide(L)'
;MTTEDIALGVENIFWAGRFEVIDDGDSQWFLDGAHNTLSLGQVAEWYSKSLDPPPAQKSRVLIFSHYSEERDRVELVEHLARALVHHSARLNHVIFTTYDETEDGSKRIGMFIPSHPFTQPS
;
A
#
# COMPACT_ATOMS: atom_id res chain seq x y z
N MET A 1 -31.53 -4.12 10.12
CA MET A 1 -30.22 -3.55 10.43
C MET A 1 -30.10 -3.48 11.93
N THR A 2 -29.65 -4.59 12.50
CA THR A 2 -29.38 -4.71 13.94
C THR A 2 -27.93 -4.32 14.23
N THR A 3 -27.54 -4.26 15.49
CA THR A 3 -26.15 -4.02 15.89
C THR A 3 -25.22 -5.10 15.34
N GLU A 4 -25.71 -6.34 15.24
CA GLU A 4 -24.99 -7.47 14.67
C GLU A 4 -24.76 -7.30 13.16
N ASP A 5 -25.75 -6.78 12.41
CA ASP A 5 -25.58 -6.46 10.99
C ASP A 5 -24.50 -5.38 10.77
N ILE A 6 -24.42 -4.39 11.68
CA ILE A 6 -23.39 -3.34 11.65
C ILE A 6 -22.01 -3.92 11.96
N ALA A 7 -21.90 -4.75 13.00
CA ALA A 7 -20.65 -5.40 13.37
C ALA A 7 -20.11 -6.28 12.22
N LEU A 8 -20.98 -7.11 11.63
CA LEU A 8 -20.61 -7.94 10.48
C LEU A 8 -20.19 -7.10 9.27
N GLY A 9 -20.85 -5.98 9.01
CA GLY A 9 -20.47 -5.07 7.93
C GLY A 9 -19.09 -4.44 8.13
N VAL A 10 -18.73 -4.11 9.38
CA VAL A 10 -17.42 -3.53 9.73
C VAL A 10 -16.33 -4.60 9.72
N GLU A 11 -16.62 -5.82 10.19
CA GLU A 11 -15.65 -6.93 10.22
C GLU A 11 -15.27 -7.42 8.82
N ASN A 12 -16.20 -7.35 7.85
CA ASN A 12 -15.99 -7.85 6.50
C ASN A 12 -15.59 -6.78 5.48
N ILE A 13 -15.31 -5.55 5.93
CA ILE A 13 -14.90 -4.49 5.01
C ILE A 13 -13.46 -4.76 4.54
N PHE A 14 -13.30 -4.81 3.23
CA PHE A 14 -11.98 -4.88 2.59
C PHE A 14 -11.80 -3.65 1.70
N TRP A 15 -10.70 -2.94 1.92
CA TRP A 15 -10.37 -1.74 1.15
C TRP A 15 -9.04 -1.94 0.44
N ALA A 16 -9.11 -2.41 -0.81
CA ALA A 16 -7.92 -2.58 -1.65
C ALA A 16 -7.08 -1.28 -1.69
N GLY A 17 -5.79 -1.41 -1.45
CA GLY A 17 -4.82 -0.32 -1.42
C GLY A 17 -4.87 0.56 -0.18
N ARG A 18 -5.50 0.12 0.93
CA ARG A 18 -5.45 0.80 2.23
C ARG A 18 -5.08 -0.20 3.32
N PHE A 19 -3.90 0.00 3.91
CA PHE A 19 -3.35 -0.90 4.94
C PHE A 19 -3.45 -2.38 4.53
N GLU A 20 -3.24 -2.66 3.25
CA GLU A 20 -3.42 -3.99 2.67
C GLU A 20 -2.13 -4.80 2.80
N VAL A 21 -2.25 -6.03 3.29
CA VAL A 21 -1.15 -7.01 3.34
C VAL A 21 -1.46 -8.12 2.36
N ILE A 22 -0.53 -8.39 1.44
CA ILE A 22 -0.62 -9.50 0.48
C ILE A 22 0.57 -10.42 0.71
N ASP A 23 0.30 -11.66 1.10
CA ASP A 23 1.31 -12.73 1.13
C ASP A 23 1.45 -13.35 -0.26
N ASP A 24 2.64 -13.29 -0.83
CA ASP A 24 2.96 -13.77 -2.18
C ASP A 24 4.25 -14.62 -2.15
N GLY A 25 4.08 -15.90 -1.81
CA GLY A 25 5.18 -16.84 -1.67
C GLY A 25 6.17 -16.42 -0.58
N ASP A 26 7.41 -16.16 -0.97
CA ASP A 26 8.48 -15.71 -0.07
C ASP A 26 8.43 -14.19 0.22
N SER A 27 7.53 -13.47 -0.46
CA SER A 27 7.38 -12.02 -0.34
C SER A 27 6.09 -11.66 0.40
N GLN A 28 6.12 -10.53 1.09
CA GLN A 28 4.94 -9.93 1.71
C GLN A 28 4.88 -8.47 1.27
N TRP A 29 3.76 -8.09 0.69
CA TRP A 29 3.51 -6.76 0.16
C TRP A 29 2.64 -5.97 1.14
N PHE A 30 3.05 -4.74 1.41
CA PHE A 30 2.32 -3.79 2.25
C PHE A 30 1.93 -2.61 1.38
N LEU A 31 0.64 -2.48 1.05
CA LEU A 31 0.14 -1.50 0.09
C LEU A 31 -0.68 -0.43 0.79
N ASP A 32 -0.35 0.83 0.50
CA ASP A 32 -1.16 1.98 0.89
C ASP A 32 -1.06 3.13 -0.12
N GLY A 33 -2.16 3.85 -0.31
CA GLY A 33 -2.26 5.03 -1.19
C GLY A 33 -2.06 6.38 -0.48
N ALA A 34 -1.40 6.38 0.69
CA ALA A 34 -1.04 7.58 1.43
C ALA A 34 -0.19 8.54 0.58
N HIS A 35 -0.62 9.80 0.53
CA HIS A 35 -0.03 10.82 -0.33
C HIS A 35 0.11 12.19 0.36
N ASN A 36 -0.09 12.25 1.68
CA ASN A 36 0.17 13.41 2.53
C ASN A 36 0.92 13.02 3.80
N THR A 37 1.60 13.97 4.45
CA THR A 37 2.44 13.74 5.63
C THR A 37 1.70 13.02 6.76
N LEU A 38 0.47 13.43 7.09
CA LEU A 38 -0.35 12.79 8.13
C LEU A 38 -0.61 11.30 7.81
N SER A 39 -1.08 11.00 6.60
CA SER A 39 -1.35 9.64 6.15
C SER A 39 -0.08 8.78 6.07
N LEU A 40 1.05 9.37 5.69
CA LEU A 40 2.34 8.67 5.64
C LEU A 40 2.82 8.28 7.04
N GLY A 41 2.58 9.12 8.05
CA GLY A 41 2.85 8.78 9.44
C GLY A 41 2.04 7.58 9.91
N GLN A 42 0.74 7.54 9.59
CA GLN A 42 -0.13 6.40 9.91
C GLN A 42 0.31 5.12 9.20
N VAL A 43 0.72 5.21 7.94
CA VAL A 43 1.27 4.06 7.18
C VAL A 43 2.55 3.54 7.81
N ALA A 44 3.47 4.43 8.23
CA ALA A 44 4.71 4.01 8.88
C ALA A 44 4.44 3.28 10.21
N GLU A 45 3.49 3.79 11.01
CA GLU A 45 3.06 3.15 12.25
C GLU A 45 2.41 1.78 11.97
N TRP A 46 1.43 1.72 11.05
CA TRP A 46 0.77 0.47 10.67
C TRP A 46 1.77 -0.56 10.15
N TYR A 47 2.68 -0.16 9.27
CA TYR A 47 3.72 -1.02 8.73
C TYR A 47 4.55 -1.62 9.84
N SER A 48 5.01 -0.80 10.80
CA SER A 48 5.81 -1.28 11.93
C SER A 48 5.10 -2.30 12.81
N LYS A 49 3.77 -2.17 12.99
CA LYS A 49 2.95 -3.10 13.78
C LYS A 49 2.65 -4.39 13.02
N SER A 50 2.64 -4.33 11.69
CA SER A 50 2.39 -5.47 10.81
C SER A 50 3.65 -6.30 10.54
N LEU A 51 4.82 -5.86 11.04
CA LEU A 51 6.03 -6.67 11.02
C LEU A 51 5.91 -7.77 12.09
N ASP A 52 5.81 -9.02 11.65
CA ASP A 52 6.02 -10.16 12.54
C ASP A 52 7.42 -10.08 13.21
N PRO A 53 7.60 -10.61 14.44
CA PRO A 53 8.92 -10.70 15.06
C PRO A 53 9.88 -11.41 14.08
N PRO A 54 11.03 -10.80 13.78
CA PRO A 54 11.74 -11.11 12.55
C PRO A 54 12.37 -12.52 12.62
N PRO A 55 12.16 -13.39 11.61
CA PRO A 55 13.25 -14.28 11.22
C PRO A 55 14.41 -13.37 10.79
N ALA A 56 15.62 -13.68 11.25
CA ALA A 56 16.76 -12.77 11.36
C ALA A 56 17.27 -12.07 10.07
N GLN A 57 16.57 -12.16 8.94
CA GLN A 57 17.11 -11.75 7.63
C GLN A 57 16.09 -11.42 6.53
N LYS A 58 14.89 -10.90 6.82
CA LYS A 58 14.01 -10.40 5.74
C LYS A 58 14.49 -9.03 5.22
N SER A 59 14.77 -8.95 3.91
CA SER A 59 15.05 -7.68 3.21
C SER A 59 13.76 -6.88 3.05
N ARG A 60 13.81 -5.58 3.36
CA ARG A 60 12.67 -4.67 3.28
C ARG A 60 12.92 -3.61 2.20
N VAL A 61 12.04 -3.56 1.22
CA VAL A 61 12.12 -2.63 0.09
C VAL A 61 10.91 -1.69 0.13
N LEU A 62 11.15 -0.39 0.07
CA LEU A 62 10.09 0.60 -0.15
C LEU A 62 10.02 0.92 -1.64
N ILE A 63 8.82 0.80 -2.21
CA ILE A 63 8.52 1.32 -3.54
C ILE A 63 7.64 2.54 -3.34
N PHE A 64 8.11 3.71 -3.76
CA PHE A 64 7.40 4.98 -3.59
C PHE A 64 7.15 5.64 -4.95
N SER A 65 5.87 5.87 -5.24
CA SER A 65 5.40 6.61 -6.41
C SER A 65 4.63 7.83 -5.96
N HIS A 66 4.96 9.01 -6.49
CA HIS A 66 4.20 10.22 -6.22
C HIS A 66 4.00 11.03 -7.50
N TYR A 67 2.74 11.31 -7.80
CA TYR A 67 2.29 12.10 -8.94
C TYR A 67 1.56 13.34 -8.41
N SER A 68 2.31 14.39 -8.13
CA SER A 68 1.78 15.72 -7.84
C SER A 68 2.86 16.75 -8.13
N GLU A 69 2.51 17.76 -8.91
CA GLU A 69 3.32 18.96 -9.14
C GLU A 69 3.13 19.98 -8.00
N GLU A 70 2.03 19.87 -7.24
CA GLU A 70 1.66 20.81 -6.19
C GLU A 70 2.27 20.50 -4.82
N ARG A 71 2.90 19.34 -4.64
CA ARG A 71 3.42 18.89 -3.34
C ARG A 71 4.92 18.66 -3.41
N ASP A 72 5.61 19.08 -2.37
CA ASP A 72 7.05 18.86 -2.26
C ASP A 72 7.32 17.36 -2.04
N ARG A 73 7.77 16.71 -3.11
CA ARG A 73 8.12 15.28 -3.14
C ARG A 73 9.24 14.97 -2.16
N VAL A 74 10.18 15.92 -1.97
CA VAL A 74 11.29 15.76 -1.04
C VAL A 74 10.77 15.78 0.39
N GLU A 75 9.90 16.74 0.71
CA GLU A 75 9.29 16.84 2.04
C GLU A 75 8.53 15.57 2.42
N LEU A 76 7.75 15.00 1.50
CA LEU A 76 6.97 13.78 1.74
C LEU A 76 7.87 12.56 1.98
N VAL A 77 8.90 12.36 1.16
CA VAL A 77 9.84 11.24 1.31
C VAL A 77 10.64 11.39 2.61
N GLU A 78 11.09 12.60 2.94
CA GLU A 78 11.77 12.86 4.20
C GLU A 78 10.86 12.59 5.40
N HIS A 79 9.60 13.02 5.34
CA HIS A 79 8.63 12.78 6.40
C HIS A 79 8.40 11.29 6.60
N LEU A 80 8.20 10.53 5.51
CA LEU A 80 8.04 9.08 5.56
C LEU A 80 9.29 8.39 6.13
N ALA A 81 10.49 8.80 5.69
CA ALA A 81 11.74 8.24 6.20
C ALA A 81 11.90 8.48 7.71
N ARG A 82 11.60 9.70 8.17
CA ARG A 82 11.62 10.04 9.61
C ARG A 82 10.61 9.19 10.40
N ALA A 83 9.40 9.02 9.88
CA ALA A 83 8.38 8.20 10.53
C ALA A 83 8.80 6.71 10.61
N LEU A 84 9.34 6.14 9.53
CA LEU A 84 9.82 4.76 9.52
C LEU A 84 10.97 4.53 10.51
N VAL A 85 11.91 5.48 10.60
CA VAL A 85 13.00 5.42 11.59
C VAL A 85 12.45 5.50 13.01
N HIS A 86 11.50 6.41 13.26
CA HIS A 86 10.85 6.56 14.57
C HIS A 86 10.19 5.26 15.04
N HIS A 87 9.55 4.53 14.12
CA HIS A 87 8.88 3.26 14.42
C HIS A 87 9.80 2.02 14.29
N SER A 88 11.12 2.19 14.20
CA SER A 88 12.10 1.10 14.04
C SER A 88 11.88 0.21 12.80
N ALA A 89 11.15 0.71 11.80
CA ALA A 89 10.82 0.01 10.56
C ALA A 89 11.88 0.28 9.47
N ARG A 90 13.13 -0.11 9.75
CA ARG A 90 14.28 0.19 8.87
C ARG A 90 14.17 -0.52 7.52
N LEU A 91 14.27 0.23 6.43
CA LEU A 91 14.31 -0.30 5.07
C LEU A 91 15.75 -0.64 4.66
N ASN A 92 15.91 -1.64 3.78
CA ASN A 92 17.18 -2.01 3.17
C ASN A 92 17.37 -1.32 1.82
N HIS A 93 16.28 -1.18 1.05
CA HIS A 93 16.30 -0.58 -0.28
C HIS A 93 15.10 0.34 -0.46
N VAL A 94 15.27 1.35 -1.33
CA VAL A 94 14.20 2.25 -1.74
C VAL A 94 14.23 2.36 -3.26
N ILE A 95 13.07 2.22 -3.88
CA ILE A 95 12.85 2.37 -5.32
C ILE A 95 11.87 3.53 -5.49
N PHE A 96 12.31 4.57 -6.18
CA PHE A 96 11.46 5.67 -6.60
C PHE A 96 10.99 5.43 -8.02
N THR A 97 9.68 5.43 -8.24
CA THR A 97 9.12 5.27 -9.58
C THR A 97 8.61 6.61 -10.09
N THR A 98 8.87 6.91 -11.36
CA THR A 98 8.21 7.99 -12.09
C THR A 98 7.00 7.44 -12.82
N TYR A 99 5.98 8.28 -12.99
CA TYR A 99 4.88 8.01 -13.90
C TYR A 99 5.23 8.67 -15.22
N ASP A 100 5.87 7.92 -16.13
CA ASP A 100 6.00 8.31 -17.53
C ASP A 100 4.85 7.67 -18.30
N GLU A 101 3.84 8.47 -18.67
CA GLU A 101 2.98 8.08 -19.78
C GLU A 101 3.85 8.25 -21.02
N THR A 102 4.42 7.16 -21.53
CA THR A 102 4.95 7.15 -22.90
C THR A 102 3.86 7.76 -23.81
N GLU A 103 4.22 8.68 -24.71
CA GLU A 103 3.32 9.48 -25.59
C GLU A 103 2.19 8.70 -26.30
N ASP A 104 2.26 7.37 -26.35
CA ASP A 104 1.28 6.47 -26.97
C ASP A 104 0.19 5.92 -26.03
N GLY A 105 0.08 6.38 -24.77
CA GLY A 105 -1.04 6.04 -23.87
C GLY A 105 -1.25 4.52 -23.63
N SER A 106 -0.23 3.71 -23.93
CA SER A 106 -0.38 2.27 -24.06
C SER A 106 0.02 1.54 -22.78
N LYS A 107 -1.02 1.23 -22.01
CA LYS A 107 -1.18 0.18 -21.00
C LYS A 107 -0.78 0.52 -19.56
N ARG A 108 -1.83 0.71 -18.76
CA ARG A 108 -1.87 0.38 -17.32
C ARG A 108 -1.30 -1.03 -17.13
N ILE A 109 -0.29 -1.18 -16.28
CA ILE A 109 0.03 -2.48 -15.67
C ILE A 109 -1.04 -2.71 -14.59
N GLY A 110 -2.25 -2.99 -15.06
CA GLY A 110 -3.40 -3.38 -14.25
C GLY A 110 -3.91 -4.68 -14.86
N MET A 111 -3.74 -5.75 -14.10
CA MET A 111 -4.30 -7.06 -14.43
C MET A 111 -5.78 -6.89 -14.78
N PHE A 112 -6.17 -7.35 -15.97
CA PHE A 112 -7.54 -7.30 -16.46
C PHE A 112 -8.41 -8.14 -15.52
N ILE A 113 -9.15 -7.52 -14.60
CA ILE A 113 -10.24 -8.22 -13.90
C ILE A 113 -11.40 -8.24 -14.91
N PRO A 114 -11.80 -9.42 -15.46
CA PRO A 114 -12.95 -9.48 -16.34
C PRO A 114 -14.18 -9.14 -15.51
N SER A 115 -14.83 -8.03 -15.83
CA SER A 115 -16.05 -7.58 -15.18
C SER A 115 -17.26 -8.38 -15.69
N HIS A 116 -17.40 -9.66 -15.31
CA HIS A 116 -18.68 -10.39 -15.45
C HIS A 116 -18.88 -11.37 -14.30
N PRO A 117 -19.89 -11.17 -13.43
CA PRO A 117 -20.34 -12.21 -12.52
C PRO A 117 -21.21 -13.21 -13.28
N PHE A 118 -20.90 -14.49 -13.09
CA PHE A 118 -21.70 -15.69 -13.33
C PHE A 118 -23.13 -15.49 -13.89
N THR A 119 -23.35 -15.84 -15.16
CA THR A 119 -24.65 -16.35 -15.61
C THR A 119 -24.68 -17.86 -15.42
N GLN A 120 -25.50 -18.34 -14.49
CA GLN A 120 -25.86 -19.76 -14.41
C GLN A 120 -26.83 -20.12 -15.55
N PRO A 121 -26.68 -21.28 -16.20
CA PRO A 121 -27.66 -21.75 -17.16
C PRO A 121 -28.87 -22.38 -16.44
N SER A 122 -30.06 -22.10 -16.97
CA SER A 122 -31.32 -22.80 -16.70
C SER A 122 -31.45 -24.06 -17.56
#